data_AF-A0A5J5CHR5-F1
#
_entry.id   AF-A0A5J5CHR5-F1
#
_cell.length_a   1.000
_cell.length_b   1.000
_cell.length_c   1.000
_cell.angle_alpha   90.00
_cell.angle_beta   90.00
_cell.angle_gamma   90.00
#
_symmetry.space_group_name_H-M   'P 1'
#
loop_
_entity.id
_entity.type
_entity.pdbx_description
1 polymer ?
#
loop_
_entity_poly.entity_id
_entity_poly.type
_entity_poly.pdbx_seq_one_letter_code
_entity_poly.pdbx_strand_id
1 'polypeptide(L)'
;MGTVSELCASSFQAFLCATVRPGAPATATALTYSTNMVLKSEDGVVPDDLSPEERQELESIRRRKQELLQDIQRLKNEIAEVTNEIDSLGITEERKSMQRNKQMAMGRKKFNMDPKKGIRFLIDSSLLKNTSNDIAQFLYKDDFNIEVLHAFLELHEFTDLNLVQALRQFLWSFRLPGEAQKIDRMMEAFALRYCRCNPGVFQSTDTCYVLSFAVIMLNTSLHNPNVKDKPSVQRFTAMNRGINDGGDLPEELLRLTCNLSSGGRVKTWKRRWFILTDNCLYYFEYTTDKEPRGIIPLENLSIREVDDSKKPTEADGRVVEGNHTFYRISAPTAEEKDEWINSIKAAISKDPFYEMLATRKKKVSSLKGL
;
A
#
# COMPACT_ATOMS: atom_id res chain seq x y z
N MET A 1 28.41 -2.32 4.86
CA MET A 1 27.75 -2.60 3.57
C MET A 1 26.27 -2.83 3.87
N GLY A 2 25.47 -1.79 3.76
CA GLY A 2 24.02 -1.88 3.93
C GLY A 2 23.40 -2.58 2.71
N THR A 3 22.49 -3.51 2.95
CA THR A 3 21.82 -4.27 1.89
C THR A 3 20.83 -3.38 1.17
N VAL A 4 20.73 -3.56 -0.15
CA VAL A 4 19.88 -2.83 -1.10
C VAL A 4 18.37 -2.92 -0.75
N SER A 5 18.00 -3.70 0.27
CA SER A 5 16.64 -3.87 0.80
C SER A 5 16.12 -2.69 1.63
N GLU A 6 16.99 -1.88 2.25
CA GLU A 6 16.54 -0.82 3.20
C GLU A 6 16.24 0.53 2.53
N LEU A 7 16.74 0.75 1.31
CA LEU A 7 16.55 2.01 0.56
C LEU A 7 15.22 2.11 -0.18
N CYS A 8 14.45 1.03 -0.31
CA CYS A 8 13.14 1.06 -0.99
C CYS A 8 11.96 1.32 -0.04
N ALA A 9 12.15 1.17 1.28
CA ALA A 9 11.07 1.25 2.26
C ALA A 9 10.80 2.67 2.78
N SER A 10 11.79 3.57 2.76
CA SER A 10 11.68 4.89 3.42
C SER A 10 11.11 6.02 2.55
N SER A 11 10.96 5.84 1.23
CA SER A 11 10.47 6.91 0.34
C SER A 11 9.02 6.76 -0.15
N PHE A 12 8.25 5.78 0.34
CA PHE A 12 6.92 5.50 -0.21
C PHE A 12 5.74 5.60 0.78
N GLN A 13 5.97 6.09 1.99
CA GLN A 13 4.92 6.25 3.02
C GLN A 13 4.11 7.56 2.90
N ALA A 14 4.43 8.46 1.97
CA ALA A 14 3.92 9.84 1.99
C ALA A 14 2.76 10.16 1.02
N PHE A 15 2.15 9.20 0.30
CA PHE A 15 1.23 9.57 -0.80
C PHE A 15 -0.10 8.82 -0.92
N LEU A 16 -0.58 8.12 0.11
CA LEU A 16 -1.88 7.42 0.04
C LEU A 16 -2.89 7.78 1.14
N CYS A 17 -2.73 8.94 1.81
CA CYS A 17 -3.82 9.50 2.61
C CYS A 17 -4.26 10.84 2.03
N ALA A 18 -5.25 10.79 1.13
CA ALA A 18 -5.96 11.98 0.68
C ALA A 18 -7.48 11.74 0.81
N THR A 19 -8.05 12.13 1.95
CA THR A 19 -9.29 12.92 2.02
C THR A 19 -9.47 13.52 3.42
N VAL A 20 -9.01 14.76 3.62
CA VAL A 20 -9.71 15.76 4.45
C VAL A 20 -9.79 17.06 3.64
N ARG A 21 -10.97 17.66 3.66
CA ARG A 21 -11.49 18.74 2.81
C ARG A 21 -10.85 20.13 3.02
N PRO A 22 -11.12 21.11 2.12
CA PRO A 22 -10.49 22.43 2.12
C PRO A 22 -11.17 23.39 3.11
N GLY A 23 -10.38 24.26 3.75
CA GLY A 23 -10.90 25.43 4.47
C GLY A 23 -10.10 25.83 5.71
N ALA A 24 -9.02 26.57 5.51
CA ALA A 24 -8.51 27.67 6.36
C ALA A 24 -7.08 28.02 5.90
N PRO A 25 -6.70 29.31 5.78
CA PRO A 25 -5.37 29.70 5.33
C PRO A 25 -4.40 29.53 6.50
N ALA A 26 -3.77 28.36 6.60
CA ALA A 26 -2.62 28.17 7.45
C ALA A 26 -1.41 28.70 6.69
N THR A 27 -0.99 29.89 7.09
CA THR A 27 0.28 30.54 6.80
C THR A 27 1.42 29.53 6.68
N ALA A 28 1.90 29.35 5.45
CA ALA A 28 3.14 28.65 5.18
C ALA A 28 4.29 29.49 5.73
N THR A 29 4.85 29.08 6.87
CA THR A 29 6.18 29.49 7.30
C THR A 29 7.18 28.82 6.36
N ALA A 30 7.33 29.40 5.17
CA ALA A 30 8.55 29.21 4.42
C ALA A 30 9.68 29.76 5.29
N LEU A 31 10.64 28.89 5.66
CA LEU A 31 11.97 29.31 6.05
C LEU A 31 12.63 29.94 4.81
N THR A 32 12.16 31.12 4.44
CA THR A 32 13.08 32.09 3.88
C THR A 32 14.01 32.43 5.03
N TYR A 33 15.29 32.07 4.92
CA TYR A 33 16.33 32.93 5.49
C TYR A 33 16.33 34.25 4.67
N SER A 34 15.18 34.91 4.56
CA SER A 34 15.09 36.36 4.54
C SER A 34 14.95 36.71 6.01
N THR A 35 16.08 36.71 6.72
CA THR A 35 16.26 37.82 7.63
C THR A 35 16.36 39.06 6.74
N ASN A 36 15.22 39.51 6.20
CA ASN A 36 15.05 40.90 5.83
C ASN A 36 15.07 41.64 7.16
N MET A 37 16.27 41.78 7.74
CA MET A 37 16.60 42.94 8.53
C MET A 37 16.42 44.12 7.58
N VAL A 38 15.18 44.58 7.46
CA VAL A 38 14.92 45.94 7.02
C VAL A 38 15.40 46.79 8.19
N LEU A 39 16.69 47.11 8.19
CA LEU A 39 17.16 48.31 8.86
C LEU A 39 16.41 49.44 8.15
N LYS A 40 15.26 49.84 8.72
CA LYS A 40 14.70 51.15 8.40
C LYS A 40 15.82 52.12 8.73
N SER A 41 16.35 52.79 7.70
CA SER A 41 17.00 54.06 7.94
C SER A 41 15.91 54.94 8.56
N GLU A 42 16.02 55.20 9.87
CA GLU A 42 15.50 56.46 10.37
C GLU A 42 16.27 57.53 9.60
N ASP A 43 15.66 58.01 8.52
CA ASP A 43 16.08 59.25 7.91
C ASP A 43 15.93 60.33 8.99
N GLY A 44 17.06 60.84 9.46
CA GLY A 44 17.11 62.25 9.86
C GLY A 44 17.42 62.60 11.31
N VAL A 45 18.36 61.93 11.98
CA VAL A 45 19.11 62.61 13.06
C VAL A 45 20.60 62.30 12.91
N VAL A 46 21.33 63.21 12.28
CA VAL A 46 22.79 63.26 12.39
C VAL A 46 23.10 63.90 13.75
N PRO A 47 23.87 63.27 14.64
CA PRO A 47 24.32 63.92 15.87
C PRO A 47 25.04 65.23 15.56
N ASP A 48 24.66 66.32 16.24
CA ASP A 48 25.16 67.68 15.95
C ASP A 48 26.67 67.87 16.25
N ASP A 49 27.33 66.87 16.84
CA ASP A 49 28.69 66.92 17.40
C ASP A 49 29.79 66.25 16.55
N LEU A 50 29.51 65.89 15.29
CA LEU A 50 30.52 65.27 14.41
C LEU A 50 31.62 66.23 13.96
N SER A 51 32.88 65.80 14.07
CA SER A 51 34.06 66.50 13.55
C SER A 51 34.06 66.54 12.00
N PRO A 52 34.81 67.47 11.37
CA PRO A 52 34.88 67.58 9.91
C PRO A 52 35.34 66.30 9.21
N GLU A 53 36.27 65.56 9.82
CA GLU A 53 36.80 64.29 9.30
C GLU A 53 35.72 63.20 9.33
N GLU A 54 34.96 63.09 10.44
CA GLU A 54 33.87 62.12 10.58
C GLU A 54 32.71 62.41 9.60
N ARG A 55 32.43 63.69 9.29
CA ARG A 55 31.44 64.07 8.27
C ARG A 55 31.86 63.63 6.88
N GLN A 56 33.14 63.79 6.53
CA GLN A 56 33.67 63.37 5.24
C GLN A 56 33.67 61.84 5.11
N GLU A 57 34.02 61.11 6.17
CA GLU A 57 33.92 59.65 6.20
C GLU A 57 32.47 59.19 6.04
N LEU A 58 31.51 59.82 6.73
CA LEU A 58 30.09 59.50 6.61
C LEU A 58 29.55 59.71 5.19
N GLU A 59 29.97 60.79 4.51
CA GLU A 59 29.64 61.03 3.11
C GLU A 59 30.23 59.96 2.19
N SER A 60 31.48 59.55 2.42
CA SER A 60 32.11 58.46 1.66
C SER A 60 31.39 57.12 1.85
N ILE A 61 30.96 56.82 3.08
CA ILE A 61 30.18 55.61 3.42
C ILE A 61 28.81 55.67 2.76
N ARG A 62 28.15 56.83 2.78
CA ARG A 62 26.86 57.04 2.09
C ARG A 62 26.97 56.83 0.59
N ARG A 63 28.03 57.37 -0.04
CA ARG A 63 28.27 57.18 -1.48
C ARG A 63 28.49 55.70 -1.81
N ARG A 64 29.35 55.03 -1.04
CA ARG A 64 29.65 53.60 -1.24
C ARG A 64 28.43 52.72 -0.99
N LYS A 65 27.59 53.05 -0.01
CA LYS A 65 26.29 52.39 0.22
C LYS A 65 25.37 52.54 -1.00
N GLN A 66 25.33 53.71 -1.61
CA GLN A 66 24.50 53.96 -2.79
C GLN A 66 25.00 53.18 -4.01
N GLU A 67 26.32 53.11 -4.22
CA GLU A 67 26.95 52.27 -5.26
C GLU A 67 26.59 50.78 -5.04
N LEU A 68 26.75 50.26 -3.82
CA LEU A 68 26.40 48.86 -3.50
C LEU A 68 24.90 48.57 -3.69
N LEU A 69 24.01 49.51 -3.40
CA LEU A 69 22.58 49.34 -3.63
C LEU A 69 22.25 49.25 -5.13
N GLN A 70 22.96 50.01 -5.97
CA GLN A 70 22.82 49.93 -7.42
C GLN A 70 23.32 48.57 -7.94
N ASP A 71 24.45 48.09 -7.44
CA ASP A 71 24.98 46.76 -7.80
C ASP A 71 24.06 45.62 -7.37
N ILE A 72 23.49 45.69 -6.16
CA ILE A 72 22.48 44.72 -5.69
C ILE A 72 21.26 44.73 -6.61
N GLN A 73 20.79 45.90 -7.04
CA GLN A 73 19.63 46.00 -7.93
C GLN A 73 19.95 45.42 -9.31
N ARG A 74 21.16 45.66 -9.82
CA ARG A 74 21.64 45.07 -11.08
C ARG A 74 21.69 43.54 -11.00
N LEU A 75 22.33 42.99 -9.96
CA LEU A 75 22.42 41.55 -9.76
C LEU A 75 21.03 40.90 -9.61
N LYS A 76 20.08 41.57 -8.95
CA LYS A 76 18.69 41.10 -8.88
C LYS A 76 18.03 41.01 -10.25
N ASN A 77 18.26 41.99 -11.12
CA ASN A 77 17.72 41.98 -12.47
C ASN A 77 18.36 40.86 -13.31
N GLU A 78 19.68 40.66 -13.20
CA GLU A 78 20.40 39.57 -13.88
C GLU A 78 19.90 38.19 -13.42
N ILE A 79 19.70 37.98 -12.11
CA ILE A 79 19.12 36.74 -11.58
C ILE A 79 17.71 36.51 -12.11
N ALA A 80 16.88 37.55 -12.19
CA ALA A 80 15.52 37.45 -12.71
C ALA A 80 15.51 37.05 -14.20
N GLU A 81 16.43 37.58 -14.99
CA GLU A 81 16.60 37.24 -16.40
C GLU A 81 17.03 35.79 -16.60
N VAL A 82 18.08 35.35 -15.88
CA VAL A 82 18.55 33.96 -15.90
C VAL A 82 17.45 32.98 -15.47
N THR A 83 16.66 33.35 -14.46
CA THR A 83 15.53 32.51 -14.00
C THR A 83 14.48 32.34 -15.09
N ASN A 84 14.12 33.42 -15.80
CA ASN A 84 13.16 33.37 -16.90
C ASN A 84 13.66 32.53 -18.09
N GLU A 85 14.96 32.56 -18.39
CA GLU A 85 15.55 31.71 -19.43
C GLU A 85 15.49 30.22 -19.06
N ILE A 86 15.80 29.88 -17.81
CA ILE A 86 15.72 28.51 -17.28
C ILE A 86 14.28 27.99 -17.40
N ASP A 87 13.29 28.78 -17.00
CA ASP A 87 11.87 28.41 -17.09
C ASP A 87 11.41 28.21 -18.54
N SER A 88 11.83 29.08 -19.46
CA SER A 88 11.51 28.99 -20.88
C SER A 88 12.09 27.74 -21.56
N LEU A 89 13.33 27.38 -21.21
CA LEU A 89 14.00 26.17 -21.69
C LEU A 89 13.29 24.91 -21.16
N GLY A 90 12.94 24.88 -19.88
CA GLY A 90 12.22 23.77 -19.25
C GLY A 90 10.88 23.46 -19.90
N ILE A 91 10.07 24.49 -20.19
CA ILE A 91 8.75 24.34 -20.85
C ILE A 91 8.90 23.78 -22.28
N THR A 92 9.95 24.17 -22.98
CA THR A 92 10.20 23.77 -24.37
C THR A 92 10.66 22.31 -24.46
N GLU A 93 11.52 21.87 -23.55
CA GLU A 93 11.95 20.48 -23.45
C GLU A 93 10.83 19.54 -23.01
N GLU A 94 10.01 19.94 -22.04
CA GLU A 94 8.86 19.14 -21.62
C GLU A 94 7.84 18.94 -22.74
N ARG A 95 7.53 19.99 -23.53
CA ARG A 95 6.63 19.86 -24.70
C ARG A 95 7.18 18.91 -25.75
N LYS A 96 8.47 19.02 -26.10
CA LYS A 96 9.11 18.13 -27.07
C LYS A 96 9.16 16.68 -26.58
N SER A 97 9.47 16.48 -25.31
CA SER A 97 9.48 15.16 -24.65
C SER A 97 8.09 14.53 -24.66
N MET A 98 7.05 15.29 -24.30
CA MET A 98 5.67 14.82 -24.29
C MET A 98 5.18 14.45 -25.71
N GLN A 99 5.55 15.22 -26.72
CA GLN A 99 5.21 14.94 -28.12
C GLN A 99 5.92 13.69 -28.63
N ARG A 100 7.21 13.52 -28.32
CA ARG A 100 7.99 12.31 -28.64
C ARG A 100 7.39 11.07 -27.98
N ASN A 101 7.00 11.16 -26.70
CA ASN A 101 6.36 10.07 -25.97
C ASN A 101 5.00 9.68 -26.56
N LYS A 102 4.18 10.66 -26.98
CA LYS A 102 2.91 10.41 -27.68
C LYS A 102 3.12 9.68 -29.00
N GLN A 103 4.09 10.10 -29.80
CA GLN A 103 4.42 9.43 -31.07
C GLN A 103 4.95 8.02 -30.82
N MET A 104 5.78 7.81 -29.79
CA MET A 104 6.27 6.49 -29.41
C MET A 104 5.14 5.54 -29.00
N ALA A 105 4.19 6.01 -28.19
CA ALA A 105 3.02 5.23 -27.80
C ALA A 105 2.15 4.85 -29.01
N MET A 106 1.92 5.81 -29.93
CA MET A 106 1.21 5.55 -31.18
C MET A 106 1.94 4.51 -32.05
N GLY A 107 3.26 4.59 -32.14
CA GLY A 107 4.08 3.64 -32.89
C GLY A 107 4.02 2.23 -32.33
N ARG A 108 4.08 2.08 -30.99
CA ARG A 108 3.86 0.77 -30.33
C ARG A 108 2.46 0.22 -30.57
N LYS A 109 1.42 1.06 -30.51
CA LYS A 109 0.04 0.64 -30.81
C LYS A 109 -0.07 0.14 -32.25
N LYS A 110 0.54 0.85 -33.22
CA LYS A 110 0.60 0.40 -34.62
C LYS A 110 1.38 -0.91 -34.76
N PHE A 111 2.49 -1.07 -34.04
CA PHE A 111 3.29 -2.30 -34.03
C PHE A 111 2.52 -3.50 -33.51
N ASN A 112 1.79 -3.35 -32.41
CA ASN A 112 0.97 -4.42 -31.84
C ASN A 112 -0.18 -4.84 -32.78
N MET A 113 -0.68 -3.91 -33.62
CA MET A 113 -1.71 -4.20 -34.62
C MET A 113 -1.14 -4.83 -35.89
N ASP A 114 -0.01 -4.31 -36.38
CA ASP A 114 0.70 -4.77 -37.57
C ASP A 114 2.20 -4.47 -37.38
N PRO A 115 3.03 -5.49 -37.10
CA PRO A 115 4.44 -5.30 -36.78
C PRO A 115 5.20 -4.52 -37.86
N LYS A 116 4.93 -4.80 -39.14
CA LYS A 116 5.61 -4.14 -40.26
C LYS A 116 5.24 -2.66 -40.36
N LYS A 117 3.96 -2.33 -40.20
CA LYS A 117 3.50 -0.93 -40.23
C LYS A 117 3.94 -0.14 -39.00
N GLY A 118 4.01 -0.79 -37.83
CA GLY A 118 4.49 -0.16 -36.60
C GLY A 118 5.98 0.19 -36.65
N ILE A 119 6.83 -0.76 -37.06
CA ILE A 119 8.27 -0.49 -37.23
C ILE A 119 8.48 0.61 -38.27
N ARG A 120 7.76 0.56 -39.40
CA ARG A 120 7.86 1.60 -40.43
C ARG A 120 7.47 2.98 -39.90
N PHE A 121 6.37 3.08 -39.16
CA PHE A 121 5.95 4.34 -38.53
C PHE A 121 6.99 4.88 -37.53
N LEU A 122 7.59 4.00 -36.71
CA LEU A 122 8.62 4.38 -35.75
C LEU A 122 9.89 4.88 -36.44
N ILE A 123 10.26 4.29 -37.58
CA ILE A 123 11.37 4.74 -38.44
C ILE A 123 11.05 6.09 -39.09
N ASP A 124 9.89 6.21 -39.74
CA ASP A 124 9.46 7.44 -40.42
C ASP A 124 9.34 8.62 -39.45
N SER A 125 8.97 8.35 -38.19
CA SER A 125 8.90 9.35 -37.12
C SER A 125 10.25 9.65 -36.45
N SER A 126 11.36 9.08 -36.93
CA SER A 126 12.71 9.20 -36.34
C SER A 126 12.80 8.76 -34.87
N LEU A 127 11.90 7.86 -34.45
CA LEU A 127 11.86 7.29 -33.10
C LEU A 127 12.68 6.00 -32.99
N LEU A 128 12.87 5.32 -34.12
CA LEU A 128 13.64 4.08 -34.24
C LEU A 128 14.54 4.17 -35.47
N LYS A 129 15.80 3.79 -35.36
CA LYS A 129 16.69 3.77 -36.53
C LYS A 129 16.40 2.53 -37.36
N ASN A 130 16.53 2.65 -38.69
CA ASN A 130 16.38 1.53 -39.62
C ASN A 130 17.65 0.65 -39.66
N THR A 131 18.07 0.13 -38.51
CA THR A 131 19.15 -0.84 -38.41
C THR A 131 18.64 -2.10 -37.73
N SER A 132 19.18 -3.26 -38.12
CA SER A 132 18.79 -4.53 -37.51
C SER A 132 19.03 -4.56 -36.00
N ASN A 133 20.09 -3.90 -35.52
CA ASN A 133 20.43 -3.84 -34.09
C ASN A 133 19.43 -2.98 -33.29
N ASP A 134 19.09 -1.78 -33.79
CA ASP A 134 18.14 -0.90 -33.12
C ASP A 134 16.73 -1.51 -33.09
N ILE A 135 16.31 -2.15 -34.19
CA ILE A 135 15.03 -2.87 -34.26
C ILE A 135 15.02 -4.05 -33.29
N ALA A 136 16.09 -4.88 -33.28
CA ALA A 136 16.21 -5.99 -32.35
C ALA A 136 16.19 -5.52 -30.89
N GLN A 137 16.89 -4.42 -30.57
CA GLN A 137 16.90 -3.86 -29.22
C GLN A 137 15.56 -3.26 -28.79
N PHE A 138 14.80 -2.69 -29.73
CA PHE A 138 13.41 -2.24 -29.49
C PHE A 138 12.49 -3.40 -29.13
N LEU A 139 12.59 -4.52 -29.86
CA LEU A 139 11.82 -5.74 -29.59
C LEU A 139 12.26 -6.39 -28.26
N TYR A 140 13.57 -6.61 -28.11
CA TYR A 140 14.18 -7.25 -26.95
C TYR A 140 13.89 -6.51 -25.65
N LYS A 141 13.86 -5.18 -25.66
CA LYS A 141 13.59 -4.41 -24.44
C LYS A 141 12.18 -4.64 -23.90
N ASP A 142 11.17 -4.86 -24.74
CA ASP A 142 9.82 -5.19 -24.25
C ASP A 142 9.75 -6.66 -23.79
N ASP A 143 10.33 -7.58 -24.55
CA ASP A 143 10.35 -9.03 -24.23
C ASP A 143 11.15 -9.34 -22.96
N PHE A 144 12.33 -8.74 -22.79
CA PHE A 144 13.16 -8.88 -21.59
C PHE A 144 12.42 -8.41 -20.32
N ASN A 145 11.67 -7.30 -20.40
CA ASN A 145 10.89 -6.83 -19.25
C ASN A 145 9.76 -7.83 -18.88
N ILE A 146 9.18 -8.50 -19.87
CA ILE A 146 8.17 -9.54 -19.66
C ILE A 146 8.81 -10.80 -19.05
N GLU A 147 9.99 -11.21 -19.53
CA GLU A 147 10.76 -12.32 -18.94
C GLU A 147 11.13 -12.04 -17.48
N VAL A 148 11.60 -10.82 -17.19
CA VAL A 148 11.90 -10.39 -15.81
C VAL A 148 10.64 -10.41 -14.95
N LEU A 149 9.48 -9.98 -15.48
CA LEU A 149 8.20 -10.06 -14.77
C LEU A 149 7.81 -11.51 -14.46
N HIS A 150 7.97 -12.43 -15.41
CA HIS A 150 7.71 -13.85 -15.17
C HIS A 150 8.67 -14.42 -14.13
N ALA A 151 9.97 -14.16 -14.23
CA ALA A 151 10.95 -14.60 -13.23
C ALA A 151 10.65 -14.02 -11.83
N PHE A 152 10.23 -12.76 -11.76
CA PHE A 152 9.80 -12.13 -10.51
C PHE A 152 8.57 -12.82 -9.89
N LEU A 153 7.60 -13.21 -10.72
CA LEU A 153 6.43 -13.98 -10.29
C LEU A 153 6.78 -15.41 -9.88
N GLU A 154 7.83 -16.00 -10.45
CA GLU A 154 8.33 -17.31 -10.02
C GLU A 154 8.88 -17.29 -8.59
N LEU A 155 9.38 -16.15 -8.12
CA LEU A 155 9.79 -15.94 -6.73
C LEU A 155 8.61 -15.85 -5.75
N HIS A 156 7.37 -15.72 -6.26
CA HIS A 156 6.18 -15.72 -5.42
C HIS A 156 5.63 -17.15 -5.27
N GLU A 157 5.53 -17.59 -4.02
CA GLU A 157 4.88 -18.84 -3.62
C GLU A 157 3.38 -18.60 -3.43
N PHE A 158 2.57 -19.04 -4.40
CA PHE A 158 1.11 -18.93 -4.36
C PHE A 158 0.39 -20.24 -4.06
N THR A 159 1.13 -21.34 -3.88
CA THR A 159 0.57 -22.65 -3.55
C THR A 159 -0.24 -22.56 -2.26
N ASP A 160 -1.42 -23.17 -2.24
CA ASP A 160 -2.37 -23.22 -1.12
C ASP A 160 -2.92 -21.85 -0.65
N LEU A 161 -2.59 -20.76 -1.36
CA LEU A 161 -3.17 -19.44 -1.10
C LEU A 161 -4.44 -19.26 -1.91
N ASN A 162 -5.48 -18.68 -1.28
CA ASN A 162 -6.63 -18.20 -2.04
C ASN A 162 -6.27 -16.95 -2.85
N LEU A 163 -7.09 -16.63 -3.86
CA LEU A 163 -6.83 -15.55 -4.81
C LEU A 163 -6.57 -14.20 -4.13
N VAL A 164 -7.31 -13.86 -3.07
CA VAL A 164 -7.13 -12.59 -2.35
C VAL A 164 -5.79 -12.55 -1.62
N GLN A 165 -5.36 -13.67 -1.02
CA GLN A 165 -4.06 -13.75 -0.36
C GLN A 165 -2.90 -13.61 -1.35
N ALA A 166 -2.98 -14.33 -2.48
CA ALA A 166 -1.99 -14.24 -3.54
C ALA A 166 -1.93 -12.83 -4.15
N LEU A 167 -3.08 -12.19 -4.40
CA LEU A 167 -3.16 -10.80 -4.87
C LEU A 167 -2.55 -9.83 -3.87
N ARG A 168 -2.81 -10.00 -2.56
CA ARG A 168 -2.21 -9.15 -1.53
C ARG A 168 -0.70 -9.29 -1.51
N GLN A 169 -0.17 -10.51 -1.60
CA GLN A 169 1.27 -10.74 -1.64
C GLN A 169 1.90 -10.14 -2.90
N PHE A 170 1.29 -10.35 -4.07
CA PHE A 170 1.76 -9.80 -5.33
C PHE A 170 1.78 -8.27 -5.34
N LEU A 171 0.66 -7.63 -4.94
CA LEU A 171 0.51 -6.18 -4.92
C LEU A 171 1.24 -5.49 -3.75
N TRP A 172 1.74 -6.25 -2.78
CA TRP A 172 2.61 -5.72 -1.73
C TRP A 172 4.03 -5.43 -2.27
N SER A 173 4.47 -6.23 -3.24
CA SER A 173 5.83 -6.19 -3.75
C SER A 173 6.12 -4.99 -4.67
N PHE A 174 5.09 -4.35 -5.23
CA PHE A 174 5.25 -3.19 -6.11
C PHE A 174 3.95 -2.37 -6.22
N ARG A 175 4.05 -1.14 -6.75
CA ARG A 175 2.88 -0.32 -7.09
C ARG A 175 2.45 -0.55 -8.52
N LEU A 176 1.15 -0.78 -8.74
CA LEU A 176 0.61 -0.89 -10.08
C LEU A 176 0.88 0.39 -10.89
N PRO A 177 1.32 0.25 -12.15
CA PRO A 177 1.53 1.39 -13.05
C PRO A 177 0.19 2.05 -13.41
N GLY A 178 0.23 3.32 -13.82
CA GLY A 178 -0.99 4.05 -14.22
C GLY A 178 -1.49 3.70 -15.62
N GLU A 179 -0.65 3.12 -16.47
CA GLU A 179 -1.00 2.77 -17.84
C GLU A 179 -1.72 1.42 -17.93
N ALA A 180 -2.94 1.43 -18.47
CA ALA A 180 -3.80 0.25 -18.59
C ALA A 180 -3.09 -0.97 -19.21
N GLN A 181 -2.30 -0.77 -20.27
CA GLN A 181 -1.57 -1.85 -20.96
C GLN A 181 -0.49 -2.51 -20.08
N LYS A 182 0.08 -1.79 -19.11
CA LYS A 182 1.05 -2.39 -18.20
C LYS A 182 0.36 -3.14 -17.08
N ILE A 183 -0.75 -2.61 -16.55
CA ILE A 183 -1.58 -3.31 -15.56
C ILE A 183 -2.05 -4.65 -16.15
N ASP A 184 -2.53 -4.63 -17.39
CA ASP A 184 -2.97 -5.81 -18.13
C ASP A 184 -1.91 -6.91 -18.17
N ARG A 185 -0.71 -6.62 -18.68
CA ARG A 185 0.44 -7.55 -18.71
C ARG A 185 0.80 -8.11 -17.33
N MET A 186 0.76 -7.27 -16.29
CA MET A 186 1.07 -7.70 -14.92
C MET A 186 0.03 -8.65 -14.34
N MET A 187 -1.25 -8.35 -14.57
CA MET A 187 -2.36 -9.16 -14.09
C MET A 187 -2.51 -10.47 -14.86
N GLU A 188 -2.22 -10.48 -16.15
CA GLU A 188 -2.18 -11.68 -16.99
C GLU A 188 -1.07 -12.63 -16.52
N ALA A 189 0.14 -12.12 -16.32
CA ALA A 189 1.25 -12.90 -15.79
C ALA A 189 0.95 -13.44 -14.38
N PHE A 190 0.33 -12.64 -13.51
CA PHE A 190 -0.11 -13.06 -12.18
C PHE A 190 -1.14 -14.20 -12.26
N ALA A 191 -2.19 -14.05 -13.08
CA ALA A 191 -3.23 -15.06 -13.23
C ALA A 191 -2.66 -16.38 -13.74
N LEU A 192 -1.75 -16.31 -14.72
CA LEU A 192 -1.04 -17.49 -15.23
C LEU A 192 -0.26 -18.20 -14.13
N ARG A 193 0.50 -17.45 -13.32
CA ARG A 193 1.28 -18.00 -12.21
C ARG A 193 0.37 -18.59 -11.13
N TYR A 194 -0.72 -17.91 -10.77
CA TYR A 194 -1.66 -18.39 -9.76
C TYR A 194 -2.29 -19.73 -10.14
N CYS A 195 -2.79 -19.85 -11.38
CA CYS A 195 -3.38 -21.10 -11.87
C CYS A 195 -2.37 -22.25 -11.94
N ARG A 196 -1.10 -21.95 -12.26
CA ARG A 196 -0.02 -22.97 -12.24
C ARG A 196 0.27 -23.47 -10.83
N CYS A 197 0.23 -22.60 -9.82
CA CYS A 197 0.42 -22.98 -8.42
C CYS A 197 -0.81 -23.66 -7.80
N ASN A 198 -2.01 -23.38 -8.31
CA ASN A 198 -3.28 -23.87 -7.77
C ASN A 198 -4.13 -24.52 -8.88
N PRO A 199 -3.70 -25.68 -9.41
CA PRO A 199 -4.41 -26.35 -10.51
C PRO A 199 -5.80 -26.78 -10.07
N GLY A 200 -6.80 -26.58 -10.93
CA GLY A 200 -8.20 -26.99 -10.70
C GLY A 200 -9.06 -26.00 -9.92
N VAL A 201 -8.50 -24.89 -9.40
CA VAL A 201 -9.29 -23.83 -8.75
C VAL A 201 -10.12 -23.04 -9.77
N PHE A 202 -9.57 -22.78 -10.96
CA PHE A 202 -10.22 -22.09 -12.07
C PHE A 202 -10.14 -22.95 -13.34
N GLN A 203 -11.15 -22.87 -14.21
CA GLN A 203 -11.17 -23.59 -15.48
C GLN A 203 -10.19 -22.98 -16.50
N SER A 204 -10.07 -21.65 -16.50
CA SER A 204 -9.16 -20.92 -17.37
C SER A 204 -8.37 -19.84 -16.62
N THR A 205 -7.23 -19.45 -17.20
CA THR A 205 -6.47 -18.27 -16.73
C THR A 205 -7.31 -16.99 -16.85
N ASP A 206 -8.19 -16.92 -17.85
CA ASP A 206 -9.11 -15.79 -18.05
C ASP A 206 -10.08 -15.65 -16.87
N THR A 207 -10.64 -16.75 -16.35
CA THR A 207 -11.47 -16.70 -15.14
C THR A 207 -10.70 -16.12 -13.95
N CYS A 208 -9.46 -16.56 -13.74
CA CYS A 208 -8.60 -16.04 -12.67
C CYS A 208 -8.30 -14.54 -12.85
N TYR A 209 -8.00 -14.13 -14.08
CA TYR A 209 -7.72 -12.75 -14.45
C TYR A 209 -8.94 -11.85 -14.18
N VAL A 210 -10.10 -12.19 -14.72
CA VAL A 210 -11.33 -11.38 -14.57
C VAL A 210 -11.76 -11.31 -13.10
N LEU A 211 -11.70 -12.43 -12.37
CA LEU A 211 -12.02 -12.44 -10.94
C LEU A 211 -11.04 -11.59 -10.14
N SER A 212 -9.76 -11.54 -10.52
CA SER A 212 -8.76 -10.68 -9.86
C SER A 212 -9.12 -9.20 -9.97
N PHE A 213 -9.57 -8.74 -11.14
CA PHE A 213 -10.09 -7.38 -11.30
C PHE A 213 -11.38 -7.14 -10.51
N ALA A 214 -12.28 -8.12 -10.45
CA ALA A 214 -13.47 -8.04 -9.63
C ALA A 214 -13.13 -7.85 -8.13
N VAL A 215 -12.08 -8.50 -7.64
CA VAL A 215 -11.56 -8.31 -6.27
C VAL A 215 -10.98 -6.91 -6.05
N ILE A 216 -10.18 -6.40 -6.98
CA ILE A 216 -9.60 -5.04 -6.90
C ILE A 216 -10.72 -3.98 -6.91
N MET A 217 -11.73 -4.16 -7.77
CA MET A 217 -12.89 -3.28 -7.84
C MET A 217 -13.72 -3.35 -6.55
N LEU A 218 -13.94 -4.55 -6.02
CA LEU A 218 -14.63 -4.76 -4.74
C LEU A 218 -13.92 -4.02 -3.60
N ASN A 219 -12.59 -4.06 -3.55
CA ASN A 219 -11.81 -3.34 -2.55
C ASN A 219 -12.07 -1.82 -2.62
N THR A 220 -12.14 -1.26 -3.83
CA THR A 220 -12.47 0.16 -4.04
C THR A 220 -13.90 0.45 -3.58
N SER A 221 -14.87 -0.38 -3.95
CA SER A 221 -16.28 -0.20 -3.58
C SER A 221 -16.53 -0.27 -2.07
N LEU A 222 -15.78 -1.10 -1.34
CA LEU A 222 -15.98 -1.30 0.10
C LEU A 222 -15.30 -0.22 0.97
N HIS A 223 -14.13 0.25 0.56
CA HIS A 223 -13.27 1.10 1.38
C HIS A 223 -13.21 2.56 0.95
N ASN A 224 -13.57 2.90 -0.30
CA ASN A 224 -13.61 4.29 -0.72
C ASN A 224 -14.83 5.00 -0.10
N PRO A 225 -14.65 6.05 0.75
CA PRO A 225 -15.75 6.73 1.42
C PRO A 225 -16.70 7.45 0.45
N ASN A 226 -16.28 7.69 -0.79
CA ASN A 226 -17.12 8.30 -1.83
C ASN A 226 -18.12 7.31 -2.44
N VAL A 227 -17.94 6.00 -2.23
CA VAL A 227 -18.88 4.96 -2.69
C VAL A 227 -19.91 4.71 -1.60
N LYS A 228 -21.16 5.14 -1.86
CA LYS A 228 -22.28 5.01 -0.89
C LYS A 228 -22.90 3.62 -0.89
N ASP A 229 -22.96 2.97 -2.05
CA ASP A 229 -23.57 1.66 -2.24
C ASP A 229 -22.50 0.57 -2.12
N LYS A 230 -22.39 -0.03 -0.94
CA LYS A 230 -21.42 -1.09 -0.67
C LYS A 230 -22.03 -2.45 -1.02
N PRO A 231 -21.45 -3.20 -1.98
CA PRO A 231 -22.01 -4.48 -2.38
C PRO A 231 -21.95 -5.50 -1.23
N SER A 232 -23.07 -6.21 -1.01
CA SER A 232 -23.11 -7.36 -0.09
C SER A 232 -22.41 -8.58 -0.71
N VAL A 233 -22.11 -9.58 0.13
CA VAL A 233 -21.55 -10.86 -0.34
C VAL A 233 -22.45 -11.49 -1.42
N GLN A 234 -23.77 -11.51 -1.20
CA GLN A 234 -24.72 -12.08 -2.16
C GLN A 234 -24.72 -11.34 -3.49
N ARG A 235 -24.61 -10.01 -3.45
CA ARG A 235 -24.50 -9.19 -4.66
C ARG A 235 -23.19 -9.47 -5.40
N PHE A 236 -22.07 -9.58 -4.68
CA PHE A 236 -20.79 -9.94 -5.29
C PHE A 236 -20.83 -11.34 -5.93
N THR A 237 -21.45 -12.33 -5.28
CA THR A 237 -21.67 -13.66 -5.87
C THR A 237 -22.51 -13.57 -7.14
N ALA A 238 -23.62 -12.84 -7.13
CA ALA A 238 -24.49 -12.67 -8.29
C ALA A 238 -23.79 -11.97 -9.46
N MET A 239 -22.93 -10.98 -9.18
CA MET A 239 -22.16 -10.24 -10.19
C MET A 239 -21.11 -11.09 -10.91
N ASN A 240 -20.69 -12.22 -10.34
CA ASN A 240 -19.67 -13.11 -10.90
C ASN A 240 -20.25 -14.47 -11.35
N ARG A 241 -21.57 -14.57 -11.57
CA ARG A 241 -22.17 -15.77 -12.17
C ARG A 241 -21.68 -15.96 -13.61
N GLY A 242 -21.45 -17.21 -13.99
CA GLY A 242 -20.98 -17.58 -15.34
C GLY A 242 -19.50 -17.26 -15.64
N ILE A 243 -18.74 -16.75 -14.67
CA ILE A 243 -17.35 -16.29 -14.88
C ILE A 243 -16.37 -17.44 -15.17
N ASN A 244 -16.74 -18.68 -14.85
CA ASN A 244 -15.90 -19.87 -15.00
C ASN A 244 -16.22 -20.59 -16.32
N ASP A 245 -15.88 -19.95 -17.44
CA ASP A 245 -16.16 -20.39 -18.82
C ASP A 245 -17.65 -20.72 -19.08
N GLY A 246 -18.53 -19.85 -18.58
CA GLY A 246 -19.99 -20.01 -18.66
C GLY A 246 -20.61 -20.72 -17.45
N GLY A 247 -19.78 -21.31 -16.57
CA GLY A 247 -20.19 -21.89 -15.29
C GLY A 247 -20.01 -20.94 -14.10
N ASP A 248 -20.60 -21.31 -12.96
CA ASP A 248 -20.45 -20.59 -11.70
C ASP A 248 -19.23 -21.09 -10.90
N LEU A 249 -18.55 -20.17 -10.21
CA LEU A 249 -17.55 -20.54 -9.20
C LEU A 249 -18.22 -20.99 -7.90
N PRO A 250 -17.56 -21.83 -7.07
CA PRO A 250 -18.09 -22.23 -5.78
C PRO A 250 -18.47 -21.02 -4.92
N GLU A 251 -19.69 -21.00 -4.39
CA GLU A 251 -20.20 -19.86 -3.61
C GLU A 251 -19.32 -19.59 -2.36
N GLU A 252 -18.74 -20.64 -1.79
CA GLU A 252 -17.81 -20.52 -0.67
C GLU A 252 -16.53 -19.76 -1.05
N LEU A 253 -15.98 -19.97 -2.25
CA LEU A 253 -14.81 -19.24 -2.75
C LEU A 253 -15.10 -17.74 -2.89
N LEU A 254 -16.26 -17.39 -3.45
CA LEU A 254 -16.68 -15.99 -3.64
C LEU A 254 -17.01 -15.31 -2.30
N ARG A 255 -17.61 -16.06 -1.35
CA ARG A 255 -17.87 -15.58 0.01
C ARG A 255 -16.60 -15.33 0.80
N LEU A 256 -15.63 -16.26 0.74
CA LEU A 256 -14.30 -16.09 1.37
C LEU A 256 -13.59 -14.87 0.78
N THR A 257 -13.63 -14.72 -0.54
CA THR A 257 -13.08 -13.57 -1.28
C THR A 257 -13.66 -12.25 -0.79
N CYS A 258 -15.00 -12.15 -0.70
CA CYS A 258 -15.65 -10.92 -0.25
C CYS A 258 -15.34 -10.59 1.21
N ASN A 259 -15.30 -11.60 2.10
CA ASN A 259 -15.01 -11.39 3.51
C ASN A 259 -13.58 -10.88 3.74
N LEU A 260 -12.59 -11.45 3.03
CA LEU A 260 -11.19 -11.01 3.08
C LEU A 260 -10.99 -9.60 2.51
N SER A 261 -11.79 -9.22 1.51
CA SER A 261 -11.75 -7.87 0.93
C SER A 261 -12.41 -6.82 1.82
N SER A 262 -13.48 -7.15 2.56
CA SER A 262 -14.15 -6.25 3.51
C SER A 262 -13.36 -5.94 4.79
N GLY A 263 -12.10 -6.38 4.89
CA GLY A 263 -11.34 -6.29 6.14
C GLY A 263 -11.85 -7.24 7.24
N GLY A 264 -12.73 -8.18 6.89
CA GLY A 264 -13.09 -9.27 7.76
C GLY A 264 -11.89 -10.20 7.91
N ARG A 265 -11.31 -10.23 9.12
CA ARG A 265 -10.42 -11.33 9.53
C ARG A 265 -11.17 -12.64 9.34
N VAL A 266 -10.92 -13.35 8.23
CA VAL A 266 -11.43 -14.71 8.08
C VAL A 266 -10.75 -15.54 9.16
N LYS A 267 -11.57 -16.03 10.09
CA LYS A 267 -11.16 -17.01 11.10
C LYS A 267 -10.94 -18.33 10.38
N THR A 268 -9.76 -18.49 9.80
CA THR A 268 -9.32 -19.78 9.26
C THR A 268 -8.90 -20.66 10.43
N TRP A 269 -9.36 -21.91 10.45
CA TRP A 269 -8.91 -22.88 11.44
C TRP A 269 -7.45 -23.24 11.18
N LYS A 270 -6.67 -23.35 12.24
CA LYS A 270 -5.24 -23.61 12.17
C LYS A 270 -4.91 -24.72 13.15
N ARG A 271 -4.29 -25.80 12.68
CA ARG A 271 -3.75 -26.84 13.56
C ARG A 271 -2.54 -26.29 14.30
N ARG A 272 -2.52 -26.43 15.62
CA ARG A 272 -1.47 -25.90 16.49
C ARG A 272 -1.16 -26.89 17.59
N TRP A 273 0.10 -26.93 18.00
CA TRP A 273 0.52 -27.67 19.18
C TRP A 273 0.30 -26.79 20.41
N PHE A 274 -0.51 -27.26 21.37
CA PHE A 274 -0.85 -26.47 22.55
C PHE A 274 -0.09 -26.99 23.77
N ILE A 275 0.41 -26.07 24.60
CA ILE A 275 1.00 -26.35 25.90
C ILE A 275 0.29 -25.47 26.93
N LEU A 276 -0.25 -26.09 27.97
CA LEU A 276 -0.86 -25.40 29.10
C LEU A 276 0.13 -25.41 30.28
N THR A 277 0.62 -24.24 30.66
CA THR A 277 1.51 -24.07 31.83
C THR A 277 1.34 -22.67 32.40
N ASP A 278 1.59 -22.47 33.69
CA ASP A 278 1.63 -21.14 34.33
C ASP A 278 0.41 -20.25 34.03
N ASN A 279 -0.79 -20.84 34.07
CA ASN A 279 -2.08 -20.18 33.78
C ASN A 279 -2.14 -19.53 32.39
N CYS A 280 -1.31 -19.98 31.46
CA CYS A 280 -1.24 -19.51 30.09
C CYS A 280 -1.38 -20.71 29.13
N LEU A 281 -2.13 -20.49 28.07
CA LEU A 281 -2.24 -21.44 26.97
C LEU A 281 -1.33 -20.97 25.84
N TYR A 282 -0.22 -21.67 25.69
CA TYR A 282 0.76 -21.46 24.63
C TYR A 282 0.36 -22.29 23.42
N TYR A 283 0.58 -21.75 22.23
CA TYR A 283 0.41 -22.52 21.01
C TYR A 283 1.58 -22.30 20.06
N PHE A 284 1.99 -23.38 19.40
CA PHE A 284 3.13 -23.45 18.50
C PHE A 284 2.68 -23.92 17.12
N GLU A 285 3.48 -23.63 16.11
CA GLU A 285 3.22 -24.15 14.77
C GLU A 285 3.68 -25.60 14.66
N TYR A 286 4.88 -25.89 15.17
CA TYR A 286 5.46 -27.22 15.23
C TYR A 286 5.90 -27.57 16.65
N THR A 287 6.02 -28.86 16.95
CA THR A 287 6.47 -29.37 18.26
C THR A 287 7.95 -29.08 18.54
N THR A 288 8.73 -28.75 17.51
CA THR A 288 10.16 -28.44 17.58
C THR A 288 10.44 -26.96 17.80
N ASP A 289 9.40 -26.11 17.80
CA ASP A 289 9.56 -24.66 17.88
C ASP A 289 10.04 -24.24 19.28
N LYS A 290 11.04 -23.36 19.31
CA LYS A 290 11.60 -22.83 20.57
C LYS A 290 10.80 -21.65 21.13
N GLU A 291 10.05 -20.95 20.29
CA GLU A 291 9.25 -19.77 20.68
C GLU A 291 7.77 -20.01 20.40
N PRO A 292 6.88 -19.65 21.33
CA PRO A 292 5.44 -19.82 21.15
C PRO A 292 4.96 -18.87 20.08
N ARG A 293 4.09 -19.40 19.24
CA ARG A 293 3.48 -18.62 18.18
C ARG A 293 2.46 -17.63 18.73
N GLY A 294 1.83 -17.96 19.84
CA GLY A 294 1.12 -16.99 20.65
C GLY A 294 0.84 -17.54 22.05
N ILE A 295 0.48 -16.63 22.93
CA ILE A 295 0.25 -16.88 24.34
C ILE A 295 -1.14 -16.35 24.68
N ILE A 296 -1.97 -17.17 25.29
CA ILE A 296 -3.31 -16.80 25.76
C ILE A 296 -3.30 -16.85 27.28
N PRO A 297 -3.18 -15.70 27.97
CA PRO A 297 -3.34 -15.65 29.43
C PRO A 297 -4.76 -16.10 29.79
N LEU A 298 -4.89 -17.05 30.72
CA LEU A 298 -6.18 -17.64 31.10
C LEU A 298 -6.89 -16.88 32.23
N GLU A 299 -6.29 -15.80 32.71
CA GLU A 299 -6.87 -14.94 33.74
C GLU A 299 -8.22 -14.36 33.27
N ASN A 300 -9.24 -14.49 34.13
CA ASN A 300 -10.57 -13.94 33.89
C ASN A 300 -11.28 -14.46 32.62
N LEU A 301 -10.86 -15.61 32.07
CA LEU A 301 -11.53 -16.27 30.96
C LEU A 301 -12.60 -17.26 31.46
N SER A 302 -13.56 -17.58 30.59
CA SER A 302 -14.55 -18.62 30.83
C SER A 302 -14.69 -19.51 29.59
N ILE A 303 -14.84 -20.81 29.82
CA ILE A 303 -14.99 -21.80 28.75
C ILE A 303 -16.47 -22.13 28.59
N ARG A 304 -16.94 -22.16 27.33
CA ARG A 304 -18.27 -22.63 26.95
C ARG A 304 -18.15 -23.59 25.78
N GLU A 305 -18.90 -24.68 25.84
CA GLU A 305 -19.03 -25.61 24.73
C GLU A 305 -19.94 -25.01 23.66
N VAL A 306 -19.57 -25.21 22.39
CA VAL A 306 -20.31 -24.72 21.23
C VAL A 306 -20.33 -25.84 20.19
N ASP A 307 -21.52 -26.15 19.68
CA ASP A 307 -21.70 -27.18 18.65
C ASP A 307 -21.30 -26.62 17.27
N ASP A 308 -20.33 -27.27 16.61
CA ASP A 308 -19.80 -26.83 15.32
C ASP A 308 -20.19 -27.81 14.22
N SER A 309 -21.30 -27.51 13.54
CA SER A 309 -21.87 -28.35 12.47
C SER A 309 -21.07 -28.37 11.15
N LYS A 310 -19.86 -27.79 11.10
CA LYS A 310 -18.97 -27.80 9.92
C LYS A 310 -17.49 -27.66 10.33
N LYS A 311 -16.74 -28.76 10.44
CA LYS A 311 -15.27 -28.71 10.40
C LYS A 311 -14.78 -28.99 8.98
N PRO A 312 -13.99 -28.09 8.36
CA PRO A 312 -13.16 -28.44 7.20
C PRO A 312 -11.88 -29.14 7.66
N THR A 313 -11.47 -30.15 6.91
CA THR A 313 -10.18 -30.83 6.98
C THR A 313 -9.01 -29.86 6.70
N GLU A 314 -7.82 -30.23 7.23
CA GLU A 314 -6.51 -29.53 7.28
C GLU A 314 -6.14 -28.72 6.01
N ALA A 315 -5.32 -27.66 5.97
CA ALA A 315 -4.07 -27.35 6.66
C ALA A 315 -3.68 -25.84 6.53
N ASP A 316 -2.40 -25.55 6.75
CA ASP A 316 -1.66 -24.29 6.58
C ASP A 316 -1.68 -23.34 7.78
N GLY A 317 -0.49 -22.98 8.27
CA GLY A 317 -0.22 -22.17 9.45
C GLY A 317 0.27 -20.76 9.09
N ARG A 318 -0.49 -19.73 9.49
CA ARG A 318 0.04 -18.36 9.62
C ARG A 318 -0.55 -17.67 10.83
N VAL A 319 0.24 -16.80 11.46
CA VAL A 319 -0.12 -16.09 12.69
C VAL A 319 -0.10 -14.60 12.50
N VAL A 320 -1.09 -13.99 13.14
CA VAL A 320 -1.38 -12.57 13.15
C VAL A 320 -1.78 -12.24 14.59
N GLU A 321 -1.19 -11.21 15.20
CA GLU A 321 -1.57 -10.73 16.54
C GLU A 321 -3.04 -10.31 16.58
N GLY A 322 -3.87 -11.07 17.27
CA GLY A 322 -5.31 -10.89 17.25
C GLY A 322 -5.84 -10.05 18.40
N ASN A 323 -6.61 -8.99 18.06
CA ASN A 323 -7.65 -8.46 18.94
C ASN A 323 -8.78 -9.52 19.03
N HIS A 324 -8.58 -10.54 19.87
CA HIS A 324 -9.53 -11.62 20.08
C HIS A 324 -10.56 -11.23 21.14
N THR A 325 -11.84 -11.12 20.76
CA THR A 325 -12.96 -11.06 21.72
C THR A 325 -13.36 -12.44 22.24
N PHE A 326 -12.96 -13.52 21.55
CA PHE A 326 -13.10 -14.92 21.97
C PHE A 326 -12.17 -15.83 21.15
N TYR A 327 -11.69 -16.92 21.77
CA TYR A 327 -10.95 -18.01 21.12
C TYR A 327 -11.87 -19.23 20.95
N ARG A 328 -11.88 -19.80 19.75
CA ARG A 328 -12.59 -21.05 19.46
C ARG A 328 -11.55 -22.12 19.16
N ILE A 329 -11.61 -23.23 19.90
CA ILE A 329 -10.66 -24.34 19.83
C ILE A 329 -11.45 -25.61 19.56
N SER A 330 -10.86 -26.51 18.79
CA SER A 330 -11.46 -27.79 18.44
C SER A 330 -10.46 -28.91 18.72
N ALA A 331 -10.92 -29.96 19.39
CA ALA A 331 -10.10 -31.15 19.60
C ALA A 331 -10.39 -32.23 18.52
N PRO A 332 -9.41 -33.10 18.22
CA PRO A 332 -9.58 -34.28 17.37
C PRO A 332 -10.71 -35.21 17.81
N THR A 333 -10.85 -35.47 19.10
CA THR A 333 -11.88 -36.37 19.66
C THR A 333 -12.72 -35.69 20.74
N ALA A 334 -13.86 -36.29 21.10
CA ALA A 334 -14.71 -35.79 22.18
C ALA A 334 -14.02 -35.95 23.54
N GLU A 335 -13.25 -37.02 23.71
CA GLU A 335 -12.49 -37.32 24.92
C GLU A 335 -11.39 -36.28 25.14
N GLU A 336 -10.59 -35.98 24.10
CA GLU A 336 -9.56 -34.94 24.17
C GLU A 336 -10.17 -33.55 24.39
N LYS A 337 -11.33 -33.27 23.78
CA LYS A 337 -12.07 -32.01 24.01
C LYS A 337 -12.39 -31.85 25.49
N ASP A 338 -12.92 -32.88 26.13
CA ASP A 338 -13.31 -32.84 27.54
C ASP A 338 -12.09 -32.75 28.47
N GLU A 339 -11.00 -33.44 28.15
CA GLU A 339 -9.72 -33.37 28.87
C GLU A 339 -9.13 -31.95 28.84
N TRP A 340 -9.12 -31.31 27.66
CA TRP A 340 -8.66 -29.93 27.49
C TRP A 340 -9.56 -28.93 28.21
N ILE A 341 -10.88 -29.11 28.16
CA ILE A 341 -11.82 -28.25 28.90
C ILE A 341 -11.56 -28.33 30.41
N ASN A 342 -11.38 -29.53 30.95
CA ASN A 342 -11.12 -29.72 32.37
C ASN A 342 -9.77 -29.12 32.80
N SER A 343 -8.73 -29.36 32.02
CA SER A 343 -7.38 -28.83 32.27
C SER A 343 -7.34 -27.30 32.26
N ILE A 344 -7.96 -26.67 31.26
CA ILE A 344 -8.01 -25.20 31.17
C ILE A 344 -8.90 -24.63 32.28
N LYS A 345 -10.03 -25.26 32.64
CA LYS A 345 -10.85 -24.84 33.79
C LYS A 345 -10.07 -24.88 35.10
N ALA A 346 -9.23 -25.89 35.30
CA ALA A 346 -8.40 -26.00 36.49
C ALA A 346 -7.28 -24.93 36.53
N ALA A 347 -6.79 -24.51 35.37
CA ALA A 347 -5.72 -23.51 35.23
C ALA A 347 -6.20 -22.04 35.22
N ILE A 348 -7.52 -21.79 35.12
CA ILE A 348 -8.06 -20.42 35.20
C ILE A 348 -7.96 -19.94 36.65
N SER A 349 -6.99 -19.05 36.92
CA SER A 349 -6.91 -18.30 38.16
C SER A 349 -8.07 -17.31 38.26
N LYS A 350 -8.78 -17.35 39.39
CA LYS A 350 -9.82 -16.37 39.74
C LYS A 350 -9.17 -15.26 40.56
N ASP A 351 -9.05 -14.07 39.97
CA ASP A 351 -8.70 -12.87 40.71
C ASP A 351 -9.91 -12.40 41.55
N PRO A 352 -9.84 -12.36 42.90
CA PRO A 352 -10.91 -11.87 43.76
C PRO A 352 -11.36 -10.43 43.44
N PHE A 353 -10.48 -9.61 42.85
CA PHE A 353 -10.74 -8.23 42.47
C PHE A 353 -11.71 -8.13 41.27
N TYR A 354 -11.68 -9.12 40.36
CA TYR A 354 -12.54 -9.13 39.19
C TYR A 354 -14.00 -9.49 39.54
N GLU A 355 -14.23 -10.41 40.49
CA GLU A 355 -15.59 -10.70 40.99
C GLU A 355 -16.22 -9.47 41.64
N MET A 356 -15.44 -8.68 42.38
CA MET A 356 -15.91 -7.42 42.97
C MET A 356 -16.34 -6.42 41.89
N LEU A 357 -15.59 -6.30 40.79
CA LEU A 357 -15.91 -5.42 39.66
C LEU A 357 -17.13 -5.90 38.86
N ALA A 358 -17.23 -7.20 38.60
CA ALA A 358 -18.37 -7.81 37.91
C ALA A 358 -19.67 -7.64 38.72
N THR A 359 -19.60 -7.81 40.05
CA THR A 359 -20.74 -7.60 40.96
C THR A 359 -21.19 -6.14 41.00
N ARG A 360 -20.24 -5.18 40.98
CA ARG A 360 -20.56 -3.75 40.86
C ARG A 360 -21.18 -3.39 39.51
N LYS A 361 -20.67 -3.94 38.40
CA LYS A 361 -21.26 -3.75 37.07
C LYS A 361 -22.69 -4.30 36.98
N LYS A 362 -22.94 -5.49 37.55
CA LYS A 362 -24.28 -6.11 37.60
C LYS A 362 -25.29 -5.24 38.37
N LYS A 363 -24.89 -4.69 39.53
CA LYS A 363 -25.71 -3.74 40.30
C LYS A 363 -26.05 -2.47 39.52
N VAL A 364 -25.10 -1.91 38.78
CA VAL A 364 -25.30 -0.69 37.97
C VAL A 364 -26.22 -0.97 36.78
N SER A 365 -26.14 -2.15 36.15
CA SER A 365 -27.07 -2.53 35.08
C SER A 365 -28.49 -2.81 35.56
N SER A 366 -28.67 -3.34 36.79
CA SER A 366 -30.00 -3.56 37.37
C SER A 366 -30.69 -2.25 37.82
N LEU A 367 -29.93 -1.21 38.14
CA LEU A 367 -30.45 0.13 38.48
C LEU A 367 -30.85 0.97 37.26
N LYS A 368 -30.39 0.60 36.06
CA LYS A 368 -30.76 1.28 34.79
C LYS A 368 -31.97 0.66 34.09
N GLY A 369 -32.58 -0.38 34.69
CA GLY A 369 -33.73 -1.10 34.15
C GLY A 369 -34.99 -0.99 34.99
N LEU A 370 -35.07 -0.02 35.92
CA LEU A 370 -36.26 0.35 36.68
C LEU A 370 -36.74 1.73 36.23
#